data_AF-A0A7C2HII1-F1
#
_entry.id   AF-A0A7C2HII1-F1
#
_cell.length_a   1.000
_cell.length_b   1.000
_cell.length_c   1.000
_cell.angle_alpha   90.00
_cell.angle_beta   90.00
_cell.angle_gamma   90.00
#
_symmetry.space_group_name_H-M   'P 1'
#
loop_
_entity.id
_entity.type
_entity.pdbx_description
1 polymer ?
#
loop_
_entity_poly.entity_id
_entity_poly.type
_entity_poly.pdbx_seq_one_letter_code
_entity_poly.pdbx_strand_id
1 'polypeptide(L)'
;MPASFLLRRALRSGGVGGAVLIYLAMVGMLEKFAPLDLVGTALPLSRLLVLSAPAVAGYVAVRPRIHAGEVQRPTAGPAMAAGAAAGAAAGAVAVAWMVLVRTIGVDALRGIFVSVTEGALGVLAFGLGPAAGAAVLVPAAAAAGAVGAAVRHVPGPVARPLGLALASTLLFALLQRIVPTVLFELGLDP
;
A
#
# COMPACT_ATOMS: atom_id res chain seq x y z
N MET A 1 -13.50 -22.36 -9.94
CA MET A 1 -13.07 -22.17 -8.54
C MET A 1 -14.27 -21.77 -7.68
N PRO A 2 -14.51 -22.41 -6.53
CA PRO A 2 -15.57 -21.97 -5.61
C PRO A 2 -15.23 -20.60 -5.02
N ALA A 3 -16.23 -19.70 -4.95
CA ALA A 3 -16.05 -18.31 -4.51
C ALA A 3 -15.48 -18.20 -3.08
N SER A 4 -15.81 -19.15 -2.20
CA SER A 4 -15.33 -19.22 -0.81
C SER A 4 -13.81 -19.36 -0.70
N PHE A 5 -13.16 -20.07 -1.63
CA PHE A 5 -11.71 -20.24 -1.64
C PHE A 5 -10.99 -18.94 -2.00
N LEU A 6 -11.49 -18.23 -3.01
CA LEU A 6 -10.95 -16.92 -3.42
C LEU A 6 -11.12 -15.89 -2.32
N LEU A 7 -12.26 -15.87 -1.64
CA LEU A 7 -12.50 -14.97 -0.52
C LEU A 7 -11.55 -15.24 0.66
N ARG A 8 -11.42 -16.50 1.09
CA ARG A 8 -10.49 -16.85 2.19
C ARG A 8 -9.05 -16.49 1.85
N ARG A 9 -8.67 -16.65 0.58
CA ARG A 9 -7.35 -16.26 0.09
C ARG A 9 -7.17 -14.75 0.11
N ALA A 10 -8.15 -14.00 -0.39
CA ALA A 10 -8.16 -12.54 -0.38
C ALA A 10 -8.02 -11.99 1.04
N LEU A 11 -8.76 -12.54 2.01
CA LEU A 11 -8.67 -12.16 3.41
C LEU A 11 -7.28 -12.44 4.00
N ARG A 12 -6.68 -13.60 3.71
CA ARG A 12 -5.31 -13.93 4.15
C ARG A 12 -4.27 -12.98 3.56
N SER A 13 -4.30 -12.73 2.25
CA SER A 13 -3.37 -11.79 1.62
C SER A 13 -3.59 -10.36 2.11
N GLY A 14 -4.85 -9.98 2.35
CA GLY A 14 -5.21 -8.69 2.92
C GLY A 14 -4.67 -8.51 4.33
N GLY A 15 -4.80 -9.54 5.18
CA GLY A 15 -4.21 -9.54 6.52
C GLY A 15 -2.69 -9.31 6.50
N VAL A 16 -1.98 -9.99 5.58
CA VAL A 16 -0.54 -9.75 5.39
C VAL A 16 -0.26 -8.33 4.88
N GLY A 17 -1.05 -7.84 3.91
CA GLY A 17 -0.94 -6.46 3.42
C GLY A 17 -1.15 -5.41 4.51
N GLY A 18 -2.11 -5.63 5.40
CA GLY A 18 -2.36 -4.79 6.57
C GLY A 18 -1.20 -4.84 7.57
N ALA A 19 -0.68 -6.04 7.87
CA ALA A 19 0.50 -6.18 8.73
C ALA A 19 1.73 -5.46 8.16
N VAL A 20 1.94 -5.52 6.84
CA VAL A 20 3.00 -4.77 6.16
C VAL A 20 2.79 -3.26 6.33
N LEU A 21 1.57 -2.74 6.18
CA LEU A 21 1.28 -1.33 6.43
C LEU A 21 1.59 -0.90 7.86
N ILE A 22 1.18 -1.73 8.82
CA ILE A 22 1.45 -1.49 10.24
C ILE A 22 2.96 -1.43 10.47
N TYR A 23 3.72 -2.39 9.94
CA TYR A 23 5.18 -2.40 10.02
C TYR A 23 5.80 -1.14 9.39
N LEU A 24 5.35 -0.74 8.20
CA LEU A 24 5.81 0.49 7.53
C LEU A 24 5.56 1.75 8.38
N ALA A 25 4.42 1.83 9.05
CA ALA A 25 4.09 2.91 9.97
C ALA A 25 5.00 2.87 11.21
N MET A 26 5.21 1.69 11.80
CA MET A 26 6.02 1.49 13.00
C MET A 26 7.52 1.73 12.78
N VAL A 27 8.01 1.61 11.56
CA VAL A 27 9.40 1.95 11.18
C VAL A 27 9.55 3.44 10.85
N GLY A 28 8.45 4.20 10.80
CA GLY A 28 8.46 5.62 10.44
C GLY A 28 8.72 5.88 8.96
N MET A 29 8.58 4.85 8.10
CA MET A 29 8.83 4.98 6.66
C MET A 29 7.79 5.90 6.00
N LEU A 30 6.55 5.86 6.50
CA LEU A 30 5.46 6.71 6.03
C LEU A 30 5.73 8.21 6.21
N GLU A 31 6.33 8.61 7.33
CA GLU A 31 6.68 10.00 7.60
C GLU A 31 7.89 10.45 6.78
N LYS A 32 8.91 9.59 6.67
CA LYS A 32 10.14 9.90 5.90
C LYS A 32 9.84 10.18 4.42
N PHE A 33 8.75 9.64 3.89
CA PHE A 33 8.31 9.83 2.51
C PHE A 33 7.14 10.82 2.36
N ALA A 34 6.66 11.42 3.45
CA ALA A 34 5.63 12.46 3.39
C ALA A 34 6.05 13.73 2.63
N PRO A 35 7.30 14.22 2.69
CA PRO A 35 7.69 15.44 1.98
C PRO A 35 8.06 15.20 0.51
N LEU A 36 8.04 13.96 0.04
CA LEU A 36 8.43 13.62 -1.33
C LEU A 36 7.20 13.60 -2.23
N ASP A 37 7.10 14.59 -3.09
CA ASP A 37 6.01 14.76 -4.05
C ASP A 37 6.29 14.02 -5.35
N LEU A 38 5.39 13.11 -5.75
CA LEU A 38 5.58 12.28 -6.95
C LEU A 38 4.92 12.89 -8.20
N VAL A 39 3.74 13.50 -8.03
CA VAL A 39 2.98 14.17 -9.09
C VAL A 39 2.44 15.49 -8.55
N GLY A 40 3.30 16.52 -8.57
CA GLY A 40 3.03 17.81 -7.93
C GLY A 40 2.66 17.66 -6.44
N THR A 41 1.95 18.64 -5.89
CA THR A 41 1.54 18.65 -4.46
C THR A 41 0.35 17.74 -4.15
N ALA A 42 -0.21 17.04 -5.15
CA ALA A 42 -1.45 16.27 -5.01
C ALA A 42 -1.21 14.82 -4.54
N LEU A 43 -0.08 14.21 -4.93
CA LEU A 43 0.23 12.79 -4.72
C LEU A 43 1.61 12.61 -4.10
N PRO A 44 1.72 12.76 -2.76
CA PRO A 44 2.94 12.44 -2.04
C PRO A 44 3.24 10.94 -2.08
N LEU A 45 4.54 10.60 -2.08
CA LEU A 45 5.07 9.24 -2.10
C LEU A 45 4.53 8.42 -0.91
N SER A 46 4.29 9.05 0.24
CA SER A 46 3.69 8.41 1.40
C SER A 46 2.31 7.80 1.12
N ARG A 47 1.43 8.49 0.37
CA ARG A 47 0.11 7.96 -0.02
C ARG A 47 0.23 6.78 -0.98
N LEU A 48 1.17 6.86 -1.92
CA LEU A 48 1.47 5.73 -2.81
C LEU A 48 1.96 4.52 -2.04
N LEU A 49 2.81 4.74 -1.03
CA LEU A 49 3.30 3.69 -0.16
C LEU A 49 2.16 3.02 0.62
N VAL A 50 1.23 3.81 1.16
CA VAL A 50 0.03 3.31 1.85
C VAL A 50 -0.86 2.48 0.92
N LEU A 51 -1.02 2.90 -0.34
CA LEU A 51 -1.82 2.16 -1.33
C LEU A 51 -1.09 0.96 -1.94
N SER A 52 0.26 0.96 -1.88
CA SER A 52 1.08 -0.10 -2.47
C SER A 52 0.86 -1.45 -1.79
N ALA A 53 0.76 -1.49 -0.46
CA ALA A 53 0.59 -2.75 0.26
C ALA A 53 -0.78 -3.42 0.00
N PRO A 54 -1.93 -2.70 0.02
CA PRO A 54 -3.21 -3.21 -0.45
C PRO A 54 -3.19 -3.65 -1.93
N ALA A 55 -2.52 -2.89 -2.80
CA ALA A 55 -2.39 -3.26 -4.21
C ALA A 55 -1.60 -4.57 -4.39
N VAL A 56 -0.47 -4.72 -3.70
CA VAL A 56 0.33 -5.95 -3.69
C VAL A 56 -0.48 -7.11 -3.10
N ALA A 57 -1.24 -6.88 -2.02
CA ALA A 57 -2.11 -7.88 -1.44
C ALA A 57 -3.16 -8.39 -2.46
N GLY A 58 -3.81 -7.48 -3.20
CA GLY A 58 -4.74 -7.83 -4.28
C GLY A 58 -4.06 -8.58 -5.43
N TYR A 59 -2.86 -8.15 -5.84
CA TYR A 59 -2.06 -8.83 -6.85
C TYR A 59 -1.69 -10.27 -6.44
N VAL A 60 -1.32 -10.48 -5.18
CA VAL A 60 -0.98 -11.80 -4.62
C VAL A 60 -2.23 -12.68 -4.45
N ALA A 61 -3.38 -12.08 -4.09
CA ALA A 61 -4.66 -12.77 -3.94
C ALA A 61 -5.10 -13.48 -5.23
N VAL A 62 -4.82 -12.88 -6.38
CA VAL A 62 -5.26 -13.38 -7.71
C VAL A 62 -4.19 -14.21 -8.42
N ARG A 63 -2.98 -14.38 -7.83
CA ARG A 63 -1.88 -15.12 -8.47
C ARG A 63 -2.35 -16.51 -8.96
N PRO A 64 -2.12 -16.87 -10.24
CA PRO A 64 -2.45 -18.19 -10.77
C PRO A 64 -1.78 -19.28 -9.92
N ARG A 65 -2.51 -20.35 -9.61
CA ARG A 65 -1.95 -21.50 -8.89
C ARG A 65 -2.37 -22.80 -9.58
N ILE A 66 -1.50 -23.79 -9.46
CA ILE A 66 -1.77 -25.15 -9.90
C ILE A 66 -2.52 -25.84 -8.77
N HIS A 67 -3.71 -26.35 -9.06
CA HIS A 67 -4.48 -27.15 -8.13
C HIS A 67 -4.95 -28.40 -8.86
N ALA A 68 -4.64 -29.58 -8.33
CA ALA A 68 -4.91 -30.87 -8.98
C ALA A 68 -4.40 -30.96 -10.44
N GLY A 69 -3.24 -30.37 -10.74
CA GLY A 69 -2.64 -30.39 -12.09
C GLY A 69 -3.17 -29.32 -13.05
N GLU A 70 -4.25 -28.62 -12.71
CA GLU A 70 -4.81 -27.56 -13.55
C GLU A 70 -4.36 -26.15 -13.12
N VAL A 71 -4.02 -25.32 -14.10
CA VAL A 71 -3.70 -23.91 -13.88
C VAL A 71 -5.01 -23.14 -13.69
N GLN A 72 -5.37 -22.90 -12.43
CA GLN A 72 -6.57 -22.14 -12.11
C GLN A 72 -6.26 -20.64 -12.18
N ARG A 73 -6.83 -19.99 -13.20
CA ARG A 73 -6.82 -18.52 -13.36
C ARG A 73 -8.24 -18.00 -13.15
N PRO A 74 -8.46 -17.11 -12.17
CA PRO A 74 -9.74 -16.43 -12.05
C PRO A 74 -10.01 -15.60 -13.30
N THR A 75 -11.27 -15.48 -13.71
CA THR A 75 -11.69 -14.51 -14.72
C THR A 75 -11.61 -13.08 -14.15
N ALA A 76 -11.60 -12.06 -15.01
CA ALA A 76 -11.34 -10.68 -14.62
C ALA A 76 -12.30 -10.15 -13.52
N GLY A 77 -13.60 -10.43 -13.62
CA GLY A 77 -14.58 -9.98 -12.62
C GLY A 77 -14.32 -10.56 -11.21
N PRO A 78 -14.31 -11.89 -11.05
CA PRO A 78 -13.97 -12.53 -9.77
C PRO A 78 -12.57 -12.18 -9.24
N ALA A 79 -11.60 -11.96 -10.13
CA ALA A 79 -10.27 -11.47 -9.76
C ALA A 79 -10.33 -10.08 -9.13
N MET A 80 -11.02 -9.14 -9.77
CA MET A 80 -11.17 -7.77 -9.27
C MET A 80 -11.93 -7.74 -7.94
N ALA A 81 -13.00 -8.52 -7.81
CA ALA A 81 -13.74 -8.65 -6.55
C ALA A 81 -12.88 -9.23 -5.41
N ALA A 82 -12.07 -10.27 -5.70
CA ALA A 82 -11.13 -10.83 -4.74
C ALA A 82 -9.99 -9.85 -4.39
N GLY A 83 -9.51 -9.08 -5.37
CA GLY A 83 -8.54 -8.01 -5.15
C GLY A 83 -9.09 -6.90 -4.27
N ALA A 84 -10.32 -6.45 -4.53
CA ALA A 84 -11.03 -5.48 -3.72
C ALA A 84 -11.22 -5.96 -2.28
N ALA A 85 -11.64 -7.23 -2.10
CA ALA A 85 -11.77 -7.83 -0.77
C ALA A 85 -10.43 -7.93 -0.03
N ALA A 86 -9.34 -8.26 -0.73
CA ALA A 86 -8.00 -8.29 -0.14
C ALA A 86 -7.53 -6.88 0.28
N GLY A 87 -7.74 -5.89 -0.58
CA GLY A 87 -7.43 -4.50 -0.28
C GLY A 87 -8.25 -3.94 0.88
N ALA A 88 -9.56 -4.20 0.89
CA ALA A 88 -10.46 -3.83 1.98
C ALA A 88 -10.03 -4.47 3.31
N ALA A 89 -9.64 -5.75 3.29
CA ALA A 89 -9.13 -6.43 4.48
C ALA A 89 -7.81 -5.83 4.97
N ALA A 90 -6.89 -5.45 4.07
CA ALA A 90 -5.65 -4.75 4.44
C ALA A 90 -5.95 -3.38 5.08
N GLY A 91 -6.86 -2.61 4.47
CA GLY A 91 -7.32 -1.34 5.02
C GLY A 91 -8.01 -1.50 6.38
N ALA A 92 -8.86 -2.51 6.54
CA ALA A 92 -9.55 -2.80 7.80
C ALA A 92 -8.56 -3.15 8.93
N VAL A 93 -7.51 -3.93 8.63
CA VAL A 93 -6.44 -4.24 9.58
C VAL A 93 -5.66 -2.98 9.97
N ALA A 94 -5.35 -2.10 9.00
CA ALA A 94 -4.70 -0.83 9.29
C ALA A 94 -5.59 0.10 10.13
N VAL A 95 -6.90 0.15 9.87
CA VAL A 95 -7.88 0.89 10.70
C VAL A 95 -7.94 0.32 12.10
N ALA A 96 -8.02 -1.01 12.24
CA ALA A 96 -8.05 -1.66 13.55
C ALA A 96 -6.79 -1.32 14.35
N TRP A 97 -5.63 -1.27 13.70
CA TRP A 97 -4.39 -0.81 14.32
C TRP A 97 -4.47 0.66 14.74
N MET A 98 -4.93 1.58 13.88
CA MET A 98 -5.08 2.99 14.25
C MET A 98 -6.00 3.18 15.47
N VAL A 99 -7.11 2.44 15.52
CA VAL A 99 -8.02 2.44 16.68
C VAL A 99 -7.30 1.94 17.93
N LEU A 100 -6.59 0.81 17.82
CA LEU A 100 -5.83 0.23 18.94
C LEU A 100 -4.76 1.19 19.50
N VAL A 101 -3.99 1.83 18.61
CA VAL A 101 -2.97 2.80 18.99
C VAL A 101 -3.59 3.97 19.76
N ARG A 102 -4.74 4.45 19.30
CA ARG A 102 -5.43 5.57 19.94
C ARG A 102 -6.03 5.20 21.29
N THR A 103 -6.52 3.97 21.45
CA THR A 103 -7.08 3.49 22.72
C THR A 103 -6.01 3.25 23.79
N ILE A 104 -4.81 2.82 23.39
CA ILE A 104 -3.68 2.58 24.30
C ILE A 104 -2.94 3.88 24.62
N GLY A 105 -2.98 4.84 23.69
CA GLY A 105 -2.28 6.12 23.77
C GLY A 105 -0.94 6.05 23.03
N VAL A 106 -0.67 7.08 22.22
CA VAL A 106 0.55 7.16 21.39
C VAL A 106 1.81 7.16 22.25
N ASP A 107 1.78 7.82 23.41
CA ASP A 107 2.92 7.91 24.32
C ASP A 107 3.31 6.56 24.92
N ALA A 108 2.33 5.72 25.27
CA ALA A 108 2.58 4.37 25.78
C ALA A 108 3.23 3.47 24.72
N LEU A 109 2.80 3.59 23.46
CA LEU A 109 3.35 2.83 22.34
C LEU A 109 4.71 3.34 21.89
N ARG A 110 4.98 4.65 22.00
CA ARG A 110 6.32 5.22 21.74
C ARG A 110 7.41 4.63 22.64
N GLY A 111 7.05 4.20 23.84
CA GLY A 111 7.97 3.50 24.75
C GLY A 111 8.49 2.16 24.20
N ILE A 112 7.78 1.54 23.26
CA ILE A 112 8.16 0.26 22.62
C ILE A 112 8.56 0.50 21.15
N PHE A 113 7.84 1.37 20.45
CA PHE A 113 8.02 1.70 19.05
C PHE A 113 8.24 3.20 18.90
N VAL A 114 9.50 3.62 19.00
CA VAL A 114 9.94 5.04 18.93
C VAL A 114 9.37 5.79 17.70
N SER A 115 9.17 5.09 16.59
CA SER A 115 8.69 5.71 15.34
C SER A 115 7.17 5.70 15.17
N VAL A 116 6.40 5.22 16.15
CA VAL A 116 4.93 5.42 16.17
C VAL A 116 4.66 6.84 16.64
N THR A 117 4.14 7.66 15.74
CA THR A 117 3.93 9.11 15.94
C THR A 117 2.56 9.50 15.42
N GLU A 118 2.05 10.63 15.90
CA GLU A 118 0.82 11.23 15.38
C GLU A 118 0.92 11.55 13.88
N GLY A 119 2.12 11.88 13.38
CA GLY A 119 2.33 12.09 11.95
C GLY A 119 2.15 10.82 11.12
N ALA A 120 2.63 9.66 11.58
CA ALA A 120 2.44 8.38 10.90
C ALA A 120 0.96 7.98 10.83
N LEU A 121 0.20 8.22 11.91
CA LEU A 121 -1.25 8.02 11.94
C LEU A 121 -1.96 9.02 11.01
N GLY A 122 -1.51 10.28 10.99
CA GLY A 122 -2.00 11.30 10.07
C GLY A 122 -1.82 10.89 8.61
N VAL A 123 -0.66 10.37 8.23
CA VAL A 123 -0.40 9.87 6.87
C VAL A 123 -1.32 8.71 6.51
N LEU A 124 -1.50 7.73 7.42
CA LEU A 124 -2.45 6.62 7.22
C LEU A 124 -3.90 7.11 7.06
N ALA A 125 -4.26 8.17 7.79
CA ALA A 125 -5.56 8.82 7.72
C ALA A 125 -5.66 9.83 6.56
N PHE A 126 -4.68 9.91 5.65
CA PHE A 126 -4.62 10.89 4.55
C PHE A 126 -4.60 12.37 4.98
N GLY A 127 -4.21 12.64 6.21
CA GLY A 127 -4.27 13.96 6.85
C GLY A 127 -5.67 14.33 7.35
N LEU A 128 -6.63 13.40 7.26
CA LEU A 128 -7.97 13.58 7.79
C LEU A 128 -8.02 13.15 9.27
N GLY A 129 -9.08 13.58 9.97
CA GLY A 129 -9.36 13.06 11.31
C GLY A 129 -9.58 11.53 11.28
N PRO A 130 -9.33 10.81 12.38
CA PRO A 130 -9.25 9.35 12.40
C PRO A 130 -10.51 8.62 11.89
N ALA A 131 -11.71 9.15 12.18
CA ALA A 131 -12.96 8.57 11.66
C ALA A 131 -13.09 8.76 10.14
N ALA A 132 -12.81 9.97 9.64
CA ALA A 132 -12.84 10.27 8.21
C ALA A 132 -11.73 9.53 7.45
N GLY A 133 -10.52 9.47 8.02
CA GLY A 133 -9.39 8.72 7.50
C GLY A 133 -9.68 7.24 7.39
N ALA A 134 -10.30 6.62 8.41
CA ALA A 134 -10.74 5.23 8.33
C ALA A 134 -11.80 5.00 7.23
N ALA A 135 -12.77 5.91 7.14
CA ALA A 135 -13.82 5.85 6.12
C ALA A 135 -13.27 5.99 4.69
N VAL A 136 -12.17 6.71 4.49
CA VAL A 136 -11.50 6.86 3.19
C VAL A 136 -10.49 5.75 2.92
N LEU A 137 -9.75 5.30 3.95
CA LEU A 137 -8.69 4.31 3.81
C LEU A 137 -9.21 2.95 3.35
N VAL A 138 -10.35 2.49 3.87
CA VAL A 138 -10.89 1.17 3.49
C VAL A 138 -11.32 1.15 2.01
N PRO A 139 -12.13 2.11 1.50
CA PRO A 139 -12.43 2.19 0.07
C PRO A 139 -11.19 2.40 -0.81
N ALA A 140 -10.25 3.25 -0.39
CA ALA A 140 -9.04 3.50 -1.15
C ALA A 140 -8.15 2.25 -1.23
N ALA A 141 -8.01 1.51 -0.13
CA ALA A 141 -7.29 0.24 -0.08
C ALA A 141 -8.01 -0.84 -0.92
N ALA A 142 -9.34 -0.89 -0.89
CA ALA A 142 -10.13 -1.78 -1.73
C ALA A 142 -9.93 -1.48 -3.22
N ALA A 143 -10.00 -0.20 -3.61
CA ALA A 143 -9.73 0.24 -4.99
C ALA A 143 -8.30 -0.12 -5.41
N ALA A 144 -7.29 0.15 -4.55
CA ALA A 144 -5.91 -0.21 -4.81
C ALA A 144 -5.73 -1.73 -4.96
N GLY A 145 -6.38 -2.53 -4.12
CA GLY A 145 -6.39 -4.00 -4.23
C GLY A 145 -7.03 -4.50 -5.52
N ALA A 146 -8.12 -3.86 -5.97
CA ALA A 146 -8.76 -4.16 -7.25
C ALA A 146 -7.84 -3.82 -8.44
N VAL A 147 -7.14 -2.67 -8.39
CA VAL A 147 -6.14 -2.28 -9.39
C VAL A 147 -4.99 -3.29 -9.41
N GLY A 148 -4.46 -3.67 -8.25
CA GLY A 148 -3.40 -4.68 -8.15
C GLY A 148 -3.82 -6.04 -8.72
N ALA A 149 -5.08 -6.45 -8.53
CA ALA A 149 -5.64 -7.63 -9.20
C ALA A 149 -5.77 -7.44 -10.71
N ALA A 150 -6.26 -6.29 -11.16
CA ALA A 150 -6.45 -5.98 -12.58
C ALA A 150 -5.13 -5.98 -13.37
N VAL A 151 -4.02 -5.55 -12.76
CA VAL A 151 -2.68 -5.59 -13.37
C VAL A 151 -2.30 -7.00 -13.87
N ARG A 152 -2.82 -8.07 -13.27
CA ARG A 152 -2.58 -9.45 -13.76
C ARG A 152 -3.29 -9.81 -15.05
N HIS A 153 -4.32 -9.07 -15.43
CA HIS A 153 -5.08 -9.27 -16.65
C HIS A 153 -4.60 -8.37 -17.80
N VAL A 154 -3.62 -7.50 -17.54
CA VAL A 154 -3.01 -6.64 -18.57
C VAL A 154 -2.22 -7.52 -19.55
N PRO A 155 -2.43 -7.38 -20.86
CA PRO A 155 -1.70 -8.15 -21.87
C PRO A 155 -0.19 -7.82 -21.82
N GLY A 156 0.65 -8.83 -22.05
CA GLY A 156 2.11 -8.75 -21.95
C GLY A 156 2.80 -7.57 -22.68
N PRO A 157 2.33 -7.12 -23.87
CA PRO A 157 2.89 -5.96 -24.56
C PRO A 157 2.77 -4.65 -23.76
N VAL A 158 1.73 -4.51 -22.94
CA VAL A 158 1.46 -3.30 -22.14
C VAL A 158 2.05 -3.43 -20.74
N ALA A 159 2.11 -4.65 -20.17
CA ALA A 159 2.59 -4.86 -18.82
C ALA A 159 4.08 -4.48 -18.62
N ARG A 160 4.93 -4.76 -19.62
CA ARG A 160 6.36 -4.42 -19.58
C ARG A 160 6.62 -2.91 -19.53
N PRO A 161 6.14 -2.09 -20.48
CA PRO A 161 6.39 -0.65 -20.46
C PRO A 161 5.77 0.02 -19.23
N LEU A 162 4.61 -0.44 -18.77
CA LEU A 162 3.93 0.12 -17.60
C LEU A 162 4.72 -0.17 -16.31
N GLY A 163 5.28 -1.38 -16.17
CA GLY A 163 6.18 -1.73 -15.07
C GLY A 163 7.49 -0.92 -15.10
N LEU A 164 8.09 -0.74 -16.27
CA LEU A 164 9.27 0.11 -16.47
C LEU A 164 9.00 1.58 -16.13
N ALA A 165 7.88 2.12 -16.60
CA ALA A 165 7.46 3.48 -16.28
C ALA A 165 7.29 3.65 -14.78
N LEU A 166 6.50 2.79 -14.12
CA LEU A 166 6.31 2.83 -12.66
C LEU A 166 7.64 2.70 -11.89
N ALA A 167 8.49 1.76 -12.29
CA ALA A 167 9.79 1.56 -11.65
C ALA A 167 10.70 2.79 -11.81
N SER A 168 10.74 3.37 -13.01
CA SER A 168 11.51 4.58 -13.28
C SER A 168 10.98 5.79 -12.49
N THR A 169 9.66 6.02 -12.46
CA THR A 169 9.04 7.09 -11.67
C THR A 169 9.34 6.93 -10.18
N LEU A 170 9.22 5.71 -9.65
CA LEU A 170 9.53 5.43 -8.25
C LEU A 170 11.02 5.64 -7.96
N LEU A 171 11.90 5.22 -8.86
CA LEU A 171 13.34 5.41 -8.76
C LEU A 171 13.68 6.91 -8.72
N PHE A 172 13.17 7.70 -9.68
CA PHE A 172 13.39 9.15 -9.70
C PHE A 172 12.83 9.86 -8.46
N ALA A 173 11.64 9.46 -7.99
CA ALA A 173 11.07 10.00 -6.77
C ALA A 173 11.92 9.68 -5.52
N LEU A 174 12.55 8.52 -5.46
CA LEU A 174 13.49 8.18 -4.38
C LEU A 174 14.81 8.95 -4.52
N LEU A 175 15.30 9.14 -5.75
CA LEU A 175 16.51 9.93 -6.01
C LEU A 175 16.35 11.42 -5.68
N GLN A 176 15.13 11.96 -5.73
CA GLN A 176 14.87 13.37 -5.38
C GLN A 176 15.36 13.73 -3.98
N ARG A 177 15.45 12.76 -3.06
CA ARG A 177 16.04 12.99 -1.74
C ARG A 177 17.57 12.95 -1.72
N ILE A 178 18.19 12.20 -2.63
CA ILE A 178 19.63 11.93 -2.63
C ILE A 178 20.39 12.95 -3.49
N VAL A 179 19.85 13.29 -4.66
CA VAL A 179 20.50 14.17 -5.63
C VAL A 179 20.85 15.55 -5.04
N PRO A 180 19.94 16.25 -4.33
CA PRO A 180 20.28 17.53 -3.70
C PRO A 180 21.37 17.39 -2.63
N THR A 181 21.33 16.33 -1.82
CA THR A 181 22.36 16.09 -0.80
C THR A 181 23.74 15.87 -1.43
N VAL A 182 23.82 15.13 -2.54
CA VAL A 182 25.09 14.89 -3.23
C VAL A 182 25.61 16.17 -3.92
N LEU A 183 24.73 16.97 -4.52
CA LEU A 183 25.12 18.25 -5.14
C LEU A 183 25.67 19.23 -4.11
N PHE A 184 25.03 19.33 -2.94
CA PHE A 184 25.47 20.14 -1.82
C PHE A 184 26.86 19.73 -1.31
N GLU A 185 27.08 18.43 -1.08
CA GLU A 185 28.37 17.90 -0.61
C GLU A 185 29.50 18.03 -1.64
N LEU A 186 29.17 18.04 -2.94
CA LEU A 186 30.14 18.26 -4.02
C LEU A 186 30.43 19.74 -4.27
N GLY A 187 29.76 20.66 -3.56
CA GLY A 187 29.92 22.11 -3.76
C GLY A 187 29.45 22.58 -5.15
N LEU A 188 28.53 21.83 -5.77
CA LEU A 188 28.02 22.07 -7.12
C LEU A 188 26.63 22.74 -7.14
N ASP A 189 26.16 23.25 -6.00
CA ASP A 189 24.97 24.10 -5.97
C ASP A 189 25.30 25.54 -6.42
N PRO A 190 24.39 26.23 -7.12
CA PRO A 190 24.41 27.69 -7.23
C PRO A 190 24.07 28.40 -5.90
#